data_AF-Q7YQI9-F1
#
_entry.id   AF-Q7YQI9-F1
#
_cell.length_a   1.000
_cell.length_b   1.000
_cell.length_c   1.000
_cell.angle_alpha   90.00
_cell.angle_beta   90.00
_cell.angle_gamma   90.00
#
_symmetry.space_group_name_H-M   'P 1'
#
loop_
_entity.id
_entity.type
_entity.pdbx_description
1 polymer ?
#
loop_
_entity_poly.entity_id
_entity_poly.type
_entity_poly.pdbx_seq_one_letter_code
_entity_poly.pdbx_strand_id
1 'polypeptide(L)' 'YDIEFEDKEMAPEKWYSLGKVPGNQTSTTLKLSPYVHYTFRVTAINKYGPGEPSPVSETVVTPEA' A
#
# COMPACT_ATOMS: atom_id res chain seq x y z
N TYR A 1 8.09 -2.79 -7.46
CA TYR A 1 6.93 -1.97 -7.09
C TYR A 1 7.05 -1.54 -5.65
N ASP A 2 6.67 -0.31 -5.35
CA ASP A 2 6.48 0.16 -3.97
C ASP A 2 5.01 -0.01 -3.61
N ILE A 3 4.75 -0.61 -2.47
CA ILE A 3 3.38 -0.77 -1.96
C ILE A 3 3.18 0.30 -0.91
N GLU A 4 2.18 1.12 -1.14
CA GLU A 4 1.80 2.20 -0.24
C GLU A 4 0.41 1.91 0.31
N PHE A 5 0.15 2.39 1.52
CA PHE A 5 -1.18 2.41 2.09
C PHE A 5 -1.57 3.79 2.60
N GLU A 6 -2.86 4.01 2.69
CA GLU A 6 -3.46 5.15 3.36
C GLU A 6 -4.34 4.62 4.49
N ASP A 7 -4.28 5.30 5.63
CA ASP A 7 -5.25 5.11 6.71
C ASP A 7 -6.37 6.12 6.50
N LYS A 8 -7.49 5.64 5.98
CA LYS A 8 -8.61 6.51 5.59
C LYS A 8 -9.26 7.23 6.77
N GLU A 9 -9.10 6.71 7.98
CA GLU A 9 -9.69 7.31 9.19
C GLU A 9 -8.71 8.22 9.93
N MET A 10 -7.48 7.76 10.19
CA MET A 10 -6.53 8.53 10.99
C MET A 10 -5.75 9.57 10.18
N ALA A 11 -5.47 9.28 8.91
CA ALA A 11 -4.59 10.11 8.09
C ALA A 11 -5.02 10.10 6.61
N PRO A 12 -6.21 10.65 6.30
CA PRO A 12 -6.66 10.77 4.92
C PRO A 12 -5.66 11.60 4.11
N GLU A 13 -5.53 11.28 2.83
CA GLU A 13 -4.62 11.86 1.84
C GLU A 13 -3.13 11.60 2.10
N LYS A 14 -2.79 10.86 3.14
CA LYS A 14 -1.40 10.54 3.48
C LYS A 14 -1.07 9.08 3.17
N TRP A 15 -0.10 8.91 2.28
CA TRP A 15 0.37 7.62 1.84
C TRP A 15 1.66 7.23 2.56
N TYR A 16 1.69 5.99 3.04
CA TYR A 16 2.79 5.40 3.78
C TYR A 16 3.32 4.19 3.01
N SER A 17 4.63 4.12 2.80
CA SER A 17 5.26 2.97 2.15
C SER A 17 5.33 1.78 3.12
N LEU A 18 4.72 0.65 2.75
CA LEU A 18 4.82 -0.63 3.46
C LEU A 18 6.06 -1.42 3.04
N GLY A 19 6.54 -1.19 1.82
CA GLY A 19 7.77 -1.80 1.34
C GLY A 19 7.84 -1.97 -0.16
N LYS A 20 9.03 -2.42 -0.59
CA LYS A 20 9.36 -2.64 -2.00
C LYS A 20 9.32 -4.12 -2.33
N VAL A 21 8.55 -4.46 -3.35
CA VAL A 21 8.51 -5.81 -3.93
C VAL A 21 9.18 -5.83 -5.29
N PRO A 22 9.84 -6.94 -5.66
CA PRO A 22 10.47 -7.06 -6.98
C PRO A 22 9.41 -7.04 -8.09
N GLY A 23 9.78 -6.48 -9.24
CA GLY A 23 8.85 -6.24 -10.36
C GLY A 23 8.31 -7.50 -11.05
N ASN A 24 8.86 -8.67 -10.72
CA ASN A 24 8.44 -9.97 -11.25
C ASN A 24 7.42 -10.68 -10.34
N GLN A 25 6.99 -10.05 -9.24
CA GLN A 25 6.10 -10.65 -8.26
C GLN A 25 4.74 -9.92 -8.26
N THR A 26 3.66 -10.69 -8.40
CA THR A 26 2.28 -10.19 -8.42
C THR A 26 1.55 -10.37 -7.09
N SER A 27 2.18 -11.03 -6.11
CA SER A 27 1.63 -11.28 -4.79
C SER A 27 2.69 -11.10 -3.71
N THR A 28 2.33 -10.46 -2.61
CA THR A 28 3.20 -10.33 -1.45
C THR A 28 2.39 -10.46 -0.17
N THR A 29 3.06 -10.78 0.93
CA THR A 29 2.46 -10.81 2.26
C THR A 29 2.98 -9.62 3.07
N LEU A 30 2.07 -8.78 3.53
CA LEU A 30 2.38 -7.59 4.32
C LEU A 30 1.97 -7.84 5.77
N LYS A 31 2.76 -7.32 6.72
CA LYS A 31 2.39 -7.29 8.12
C LYS A 31 1.68 -5.97 8.40
N LEU A 32 0.42 -6.05 8.77
CA LEU A 32 -0.43 -4.90 9.05
C LEU A 32 -0.64 -4.76 10.55
N SER A 33 -0.86 -3.53 10.99
CA SER A 33 -1.27 -3.27 12.37
C SER A 33 -2.75 -3.62 12.54
N PRO A 34 -3.17 -4.15 13.69
CA PRO A 34 -4.58 -4.34 13.99
C PRO A 34 -5.31 -3.00 14.12
N TYR A 35 -6.63 -3.02 13.97
CA TYR A 35 -7.51 -1.84 14.15
C TYR A 35 -7.24 -0.68 13.18
N VAL A 36 -6.96 -0.96 11.90
CA VAL A 36 -6.68 0.08 10.90
C VAL A 36 -7.47 -0.15 9.61
N HIS A 37 -7.95 0.96 9.03
CA HIS A 37 -8.66 1.00 7.75
C HIS A 37 -7.67 1.23 6.61
N TYR A 38 -7.13 0.14 6.08
CA TYR A 38 -6.13 0.20 5.02
C TYR A 38 -6.77 0.32 3.63
N THR A 39 -6.34 1.30 2.86
CA THR A 39 -6.44 1.32 1.40
C THR A 39 -5.04 1.18 0.82
N PHE A 40 -4.85 0.31 -0.18
CA PHE A 40 -3.55 0.05 -0.77
C PHE A 40 -3.46 0.65 -2.17
N ARG A 41 -2.26 1.10 -2.54
CA ARG A 41 -1.91 1.40 -3.93
C ARG A 41 -0.53 0.86 -4.24
N VAL A 42 -0.25 0.66 -5.52
CA VAL A 42 1.03 0.12 -5.99
C VAL A 42 1.66 1.09 -6.97
N THR A 43 2.89 1.51 -6.67
CA THR A 43 3.66 2.43 -7.52
C THR A 43 4.79 1.66 -8.20
N ALA A 44 4.82 1.66 -9.53
CA ALA A 44 5.93 1.06 -10.26
C ALA A 44 7.17 1.96 -10.14
N ILE A 45 8.32 1.38 -9.75
CA ILE A 45 9.60 2.12 -9.72
C ILE A 45 10.52 1.48 -10.76
N ASN A 46 10.99 2.29 -11.71
CA ASN A 46 11.97 1.91 -12.72
C ASN A 46 13.29 2.66 -12.50
N LYS A 47 14.28 2.47 -13.40
CA LYS A 47 15.59 3.14 -13.31
C LYS A 47 15.55 4.67 -13.39
N TYR A 48 14.44 5.25 -13.86
CA TYR A 48 14.22 6.70 -13.95
C TYR A 48 13.44 7.26 -12.78
N GLY A 49 12.84 6.40 -11.93
CA GLY A 49 12.11 6.81 -10.74
C GLY A 49 10.74 6.12 -10.60
N PRO A 50 9.89 6.63 -9.68
CA PRO A 50 8.51 6.20 -9.56
C PRO A 50 7.69 6.65 -10.77
N GLY A 51 6.90 5.73 -11.32
CA GLY A 51 5.86 6.01 -12.31
C GLY A 51 4.53 6.37 -11.63
N GLU A 52 3.46 6.33 -12.41
CA GLU A 52 2.12 6.59 -11.87
C GLU A 52 1.67 5.47 -10.93
N PRO A 53 1.02 5.82 -9.80
CA PRO A 53 0.44 4.84 -8.89
C PRO A 53 -0.76 4.14 -9.54
N SER A 54 -1.02 2.91 -9.12
CA SER A 54 -2.24 2.19 -9.47
C SER A 54 -3.49 2.86 -8.88
N PRO A 55 -4.69 2.53 -9.39
CA PRO A 55 -5.93 2.78 -8.66
C PRO A 55 -5.83 2.21 -7.23
N VAL A 56 -6.50 2.90 -6.30
CA VAL A 56 -6.59 2.45 -4.91
C VAL A 56 -7.40 1.15 -4.81
N SER A 57 -7.00 0.27 -3.91
CA SER A 57 -7.76 -0.93 -3.60
C SER A 57 -9.04 -0.60 -2.84
N GLU A 58 -9.89 -1.60 -2.68
CA GLU A 58 -10.96 -1.56 -1.68
C GLU A 58 -10.37 -1.37 -0.27
N THR A 59 -11.16 -0.74 0.60
CA THR A 59 -10.77 -0.52 2.00
C THR A 59 -10.91 -1.82 2.77
N VAL A 60 -9.83 -2.22 3.43
CA VAL A 60 -9.77 -3.42 4.27
C VAL A 60 -9.59 -3.01 5.72
N VAL A 61 -10.45 -3.52 6.59
CA VAL A 61 -10.37 -3.29 8.03
C VAL A 61 -9.68 -4.48 8.68
N THR A 62 -8.57 -4.23 9.38
CA THR A 62 -7.93 -5.29 10.17
C THR A 62 -8.72 -5.53 11.45
N PRO A 63 -9.03 -6.79 11.80
CA PRO A 63 -9.78 -7.11 13.01
C PRO A 63 -9.03 -6.69 14.28
N GLU A 64 -9.78 -6.56 15.37
CA GLU A 64 -9.24 -6.34 16.71
C GLU A 64 -8.33 -7.51 17.11
N ALA A 65 -7.25 -7.22 17.85
CA ALA A 65 -6.21 -8.18 18.22
C ALA A 65 -6.62 -9.12 19.36
#